data_AF-A0A3D4UME6-F1
#
_entry.id   AF-A0A3D4UME6-F1
#
_cell.length_a   1.000
_cell.length_b   1.000
_cell.length_c   1.000
_cell.angle_alpha   90.00
_cell.angle_beta   90.00
_cell.angle_gamma   90.00
#
_symmetry.space_group_name_H-M   'P 1'
#
loop_
_entity.id
_entity.type
_entity.pdbx_description
1 polymer ?
#
loop_
_entity_poly.entity_id
_entity_poly.type
_entity_poly.pdbx_seq_one_letter_code
_entity_poly.pdbx_strand_id
1 'polypeptide(L)'
;SERGVDTSQLVVSDRAHVVMPYHKAEDALREELLSGSVREGQSQSKGVINAIGTTKRGIGPAYADKVQRATAVRVGDLLQPEVLREKLEMICSLKNGIFSALRPEGHEPFDAYA
;
A
#
# COMPACT_ATOMS: atom_id res chain seq x y z
N SER A 1 -27.59 -2.24 -7.76
CA SER A 1 -26.41 -1.92 -8.60
C SER A 1 -26.89 -1.39 -9.95
N GLU A 2 -26.14 -0.51 -10.63
CA GLU A 2 -26.51 0.04 -11.95
C GLU A 2 -26.73 -1.03 -13.03
N ARG A 3 -26.29 -2.28 -12.78
CA ARG A 3 -26.44 -3.43 -13.67
C ARG A 3 -27.54 -4.43 -13.24
N GLY A 4 -28.36 -4.10 -12.25
CA GLY A 4 -29.45 -4.97 -11.77
C GLY A 4 -29.01 -6.23 -11.01
N VAL A 5 -27.74 -6.33 -10.62
CA VAL A 5 -27.22 -7.41 -9.77
C VAL A 5 -27.59 -7.14 -8.31
N ASP A 6 -28.24 -8.10 -7.66
CA ASP A 6 -28.53 -8.06 -6.22
C ASP A 6 -27.26 -8.36 -5.39
N THR A 7 -26.99 -7.51 -4.40
CA THR A 7 -25.86 -7.62 -3.48
C THR A 7 -26.30 -7.68 -2.01
N SER A 8 -27.59 -7.88 -1.75
CA SER A 8 -28.17 -7.93 -0.39
C SER A 8 -27.55 -9.03 0.50
N GLN A 9 -27.05 -10.10 -0.11
CA GLN A 9 -26.43 -11.23 0.59
C GLN A 9 -24.91 -11.09 0.77
N LEU A 10 -24.29 -10.00 0.27
CA LEU A 10 -22.86 -9.78 0.42
C LEU A 10 -22.53 -9.38 1.86
N VAL A 11 -21.68 -10.17 2.52
CA VAL A 11 -21.20 -9.88 3.87
C VAL A 11 -19.69 -9.67 3.84
N VAL A 12 -19.23 -8.60 4.47
CA VAL A 12 -17.80 -8.27 4.59
C VAL A 12 -17.39 -8.41 6.06
N SER A 13 -16.32 -9.15 6.32
CA SER A 13 -15.79 -9.27 7.68
C SER A 13 -15.23 -7.94 8.18
N ASP A 14 -15.59 -7.56 9.40
CA ASP A 14 -15.02 -6.44 10.15
C ASP A 14 -13.48 -6.56 10.34
N ARG A 15 -12.96 -7.79 10.36
CA ARG A 15 -11.53 -8.12 10.51
C ARG A 15 -10.77 -8.17 9.19
N ALA A 16 -11.45 -8.01 8.05
CA ALA A 16 -10.78 -7.94 6.76
C ALA A 16 -9.85 -6.71 6.72
N HIS A 17 -8.65 -6.87 6.17
CA HIS A 17 -7.68 -5.78 6.05
C HIS A 17 -7.95 -5.00 4.76
N VAL A 18 -7.78 -3.68 4.84
CA VAL A 18 -8.11 -2.75 3.77
C VAL A 18 -6.85 -2.40 2.99
N VAL A 19 -6.92 -2.57 1.67
CA VAL A 19 -5.85 -2.15 0.77
C VAL A 19 -5.96 -0.65 0.49
N MET A 20 -5.23 0.14 1.25
CA MET A 20 -5.11 1.60 1.10
C MET A 20 -4.26 2.04 -0.12
N PRO A 21 -4.39 3.30 -0.59
CA PRO A 21 -3.62 3.83 -1.73
C PRO A 21 -2.10 3.70 -1.61
N TYR A 22 -1.54 3.95 -0.43
CA TYR A 22 -0.10 3.83 -0.17
C TYR A 22 0.44 2.41 -0.39
N HIS A 23 -0.38 1.36 -0.21
CA HIS A 23 0.06 0.00 -0.52
C HIS A 23 0.28 -0.21 -2.02
N LYS A 24 -0.55 0.40 -2.87
CA LYS A 24 -0.39 0.31 -4.34
C LYS A 24 0.88 1.01 -4.78
N ALA A 25 1.13 2.20 -4.23
CA ALA A 25 2.36 2.95 -4.47
C ALA A 25 3.60 2.15 -4.00
N GLU A 26 3.54 1.56 -2.82
CA GLU A 26 4.63 0.73 -2.28
C GLU A 26 4.90 -0.51 -3.14
N ASP A 27 3.86 -1.20 -3.60
CA ASP A 27 3.97 -2.37 -4.46
C ASP A 27 4.63 -2.01 -5.81
N ALA A 28 4.18 -0.92 -6.44
CA ALA A 28 4.76 -0.44 -7.68
C ALA A 28 6.23 -0.01 -7.53
N LEU A 29 6.56 0.73 -6.46
CA LEU A 29 7.92 1.20 -6.21
C LEU A 29 8.88 0.04 -5.92
N ARG A 30 8.47 -0.94 -5.12
CA ARG A 30 9.29 -2.12 -4.83
C ARG A 30 9.59 -2.90 -6.11
N GLU A 31 8.61 -3.09 -6.97
CA GLU A 31 8.84 -3.75 -8.27
C GLU A 31 9.81 -2.97 -9.16
N GLU A 32 9.70 -1.63 -9.22
CA GLU A 32 10.62 -0.76 -9.97
C GLU A 32 12.07 -0.84 -9.44
N LEU A 33 12.23 -0.88 -8.12
CA LEU A 33 13.54 -1.04 -7.47
C LEU A 33 14.15 -2.43 -7.76
N LEU A 34 13.33 -3.48 -7.74
CA LEU A 34 13.75 -4.86 -8.00
C LEU A 34 13.98 -5.15 -9.48
N SER A 35 13.36 -4.42 -10.41
CA SER A 35 13.61 -4.57 -11.85
C SER A 35 14.92 -3.95 -12.32
N GLY A 36 15.67 -3.28 -11.44
CA GLY A 36 16.95 -2.65 -11.79
C GLY A 36 16.82 -1.37 -12.62
N SER A 37 15.59 -0.89 -12.84
CA SER A 37 15.26 0.30 -13.64
C SER A 37 15.81 1.61 -13.07
N VAL A 38 16.20 1.60 -11.79
CA VAL A 38 16.65 2.78 -11.04
C VAL A 38 18.18 2.91 -10.99
N ARG A 39 18.93 1.93 -11.53
CA ARG A 39 20.41 1.99 -11.57
C ARG A 39 20.91 2.30 -12.97
N GLU A 40 20.85 3.57 -13.37
CA GLU A 40 21.56 4.04 -14.55
C GLU A 40 23.07 3.78 -14.40
N GLY A 41 23.68 3.14 -15.40
CA GLY A 41 25.14 3.02 -15.53
C GLY A 41 25.80 1.77 -14.97
N GLN A 42 25.07 0.86 -14.31
CA GLN A 42 25.61 -0.46 -13.96
C GLN A 42 25.05 -1.50 -14.94
N SER A 43 25.96 -2.09 -15.72
CA SER A 43 25.73 -3.23 -16.63
C SER A 43 24.64 -4.15 -16.09
N GLN A 44 23.71 -4.55 -16.97
CA GLN A 44 22.56 -5.49 -16.84
C GLN A 44 22.89 -6.77 -16.04
N SER A 45 23.32 -6.58 -14.81
CA SER A 45 23.63 -7.60 -13.84
C SER A 45 22.33 -7.77 -13.12
N LYS A 46 21.50 -8.66 -13.68
CA LYS A 46 20.38 -9.34 -13.02
C LYS A 46 20.63 -9.28 -11.50
N GLY A 47 19.93 -8.39 -10.81
CA GLY A 47 20.13 -8.21 -9.37
C GLY A 47 19.98 -9.57 -8.68
N VAL A 48 20.63 -9.75 -7.52
CA VAL A 48 20.49 -10.99 -6.72
C VAL A 48 19.01 -11.32 -6.47
N ILE A 49 18.15 -10.30 -6.47
CA ILE A 49 16.70 -10.39 -6.36
C ILE A 49 16.08 -9.73 -7.60
N ASN A 50 15.21 -10.45 -8.31
CA ASN A 50 14.47 -9.93 -9.47
C ASN A 50 13.09 -9.44 -9.03
N ALA A 51 12.49 -8.56 -9.85
CA ALA A 51 11.07 -8.23 -9.74
C ALA A 51 10.20 -9.49 -9.76
N ILE A 52 9.12 -9.47 -8.98
CA ILE A 52 8.25 -10.64 -8.78
C ILE A 52 7.22 -10.75 -9.92
N GLY A 53 6.85 -9.63 -10.54
CA GLY A 53 5.72 -9.54 -11.46
C GLY A 53 4.40 -9.37 -10.70
N THR A 54 4.37 -8.47 -9.71
CA THR A 54 3.13 -8.25 -8.93
C THR A 54 2.06 -7.59 -9.78
N THR A 55 0.80 -7.69 -9.33
CA THR A 55 -0.33 -7.00 -9.98
C THR A 55 -0.34 -5.50 -9.72
N LYS A 56 0.60 -4.98 -8.91
CA LYS A 56 0.67 -3.58 -8.45
C LYS A 56 -0.60 -3.09 -7.76
N ARG A 57 -1.35 -4.03 -7.17
CA ARG A 57 -2.61 -3.74 -6.47
C ARG A 57 -2.42 -3.53 -4.98
N GLY A 58 -1.21 -3.61 -4.44
CA GLY A 58 -0.92 -3.38 -3.02
C GLY A 58 -1.17 -4.59 -2.13
N ILE A 59 -1.30 -5.79 -2.70
CA ILE A 59 -1.64 -7.00 -1.94
C ILE A 59 -0.50 -7.38 -0.97
N GLY A 60 0.74 -7.41 -1.46
CA GLY A 60 1.91 -7.70 -0.64
C GLY A 60 2.08 -6.72 0.53
N PRO A 61 2.14 -5.41 0.27
CA PRO A 61 2.23 -4.40 1.33
C PRO A 61 1.08 -4.44 2.35
N ALA A 62 -0.16 -4.66 1.92
CA ALA A 62 -1.30 -4.77 2.86
C ALA A 62 -1.17 -6.00 3.78
N TYR A 63 -0.68 -7.13 3.26
CA TYR A 63 -0.36 -8.29 4.10
C TYR A 63 0.85 -8.05 5.00
N ALA A 64 1.85 -7.29 4.57
CA ALA A 64 2.97 -6.90 5.43
C ALA A 64 2.47 -6.07 6.62
N ASP A 65 1.62 -5.07 6.38
CA ASP A 65 1.06 -4.24 7.45
C ASP A 65 0.17 -5.06 8.40
N LYS A 66 -0.59 -6.04 7.89
CA LYS A 66 -1.30 -7.03 8.72
C LYS A 66 -0.37 -7.75 9.71
N VAL A 67 0.79 -8.21 9.23
CA VAL A 67 1.78 -8.91 10.07
C VAL A 67 2.47 -7.95 11.05
N GLN A 68 2.70 -6.70 10.65
CA GLN A 68 3.25 -5.64 11.51
C GLN A 68 2.25 -5.14 12.58
N ARG A 69 0.96 -5.44 12.40
CA ARG A 69 -0.16 -5.15 13.32
C ARG A 69 -0.53 -3.66 13.41
N ALA A 70 0.43 -2.79 13.74
CA ALA A 70 0.16 -1.39 14.04
C ALA A 70 -0.27 -0.57 12.80
N THR A 71 0.29 -0.88 11.63
CA THR A 71 0.06 -0.15 10.37
C THR A 71 -1.13 -0.68 9.57
N ALA A 72 -1.81 -1.72 10.05
CA ALA A 72 -2.87 -2.38 9.29
C ALA A 72 -4.24 -1.78 9.54
N VAL A 73 -4.88 -1.21 8.51
CA VAL A 73 -6.28 -0.77 8.56
C VAL A 73 -7.22 -1.95 8.32
N ARG A 74 -8.26 -2.08 9.14
CA ARG A 74 -9.33 -3.10 9.01
C ARG A 74 -10.66 -2.46 8.65
N VAL A 75 -11.59 -3.26 8.10
CA VAL A 75 -12.95 -2.79 7.77
C VAL A 75 -13.66 -2.21 8.99
N GLY A 76 -13.48 -2.80 10.18
CA GLY A 76 -14.03 -2.26 11.42
C GLY A 76 -13.47 -0.89 11.82
N ASP A 77 -12.25 -0.54 11.39
CA ASP A 77 -11.69 0.79 11.62
C ASP A 77 -12.44 1.85 10.76
N LEU A 78 -12.93 1.46 9.58
CA LEU A 78 -13.71 2.35 8.69
C LEU A 78 -15.03 2.80 9.31
N LEU A 79 -15.53 2.04 10.30
CA LEU A 79 -16.74 2.38 11.05
C LEU A 79 -16.47 3.32 12.23
N GLN A 80 -15.20 3.64 12.51
CA GLN A 80 -14.75 4.51 13.60
C GLN A 80 -13.88 5.65 13.05
N PRO A 81 -14.47 6.69 12.45
CA PRO A 81 -13.72 7.73 11.73
C PRO A 81 -12.64 8.42 12.53
N GLU A 82 -12.88 8.68 13.82
CA GLU A 82 -11.92 9.35 14.70
C GLU A 82 -10.69 8.48 14.98
N VAL A 83 -10.90 7.19 15.28
CA VAL A 83 -9.80 6.22 15.48
C VAL A 83 -9.05 5.96 14.18
N LEU A 84 -9.78 5.88 13.06
CA LEU A 84 -9.17 5.73 11.75
C LEU A 84 -8.27 6.93 11.41
N ARG A 85 -8.71 8.14 11.73
CA ARG A 85 -7.96 9.38 11.48
C ARG A 85 -6.62 9.37 12.22
N GLU A 86 -6.64 9.18 13.54
CA GLU A 86 -5.40 9.11 14.35
C GLU A 86 -4.44 8.04 13.82
N LYS A 87 -4.99 6.89 13.42
CA LYS A 87 -4.22 5.79 12.84
C LYS A 87 -3.62 6.15 11.49
N LEU A 88 -4.37 6.81 10.61
CA LEU A 88 -3.92 7.24 9.29
C LEU A 88 -2.85 8.32 9.39
N GLU A 89 -2.94 9.26 10.33
CA GLU A 89 -1.89 10.26 10.57
C GLU A 89 -0.54 9.60 10.84
N MET A 90 -0.51 8.63 11.76
CA MET A 90 0.70 7.88 12.08
C MET A 90 1.19 7.06 10.88
N ILE A 91 0.30 6.34 10.19
CA ILE A 91 0.67 5.50 9.03
C ILE A 91 1.21 6.35 7.89
N CYS A 92 0.53 7.44 7.52
CA CYS A 92 0.95 8.32 6.43
C CYS A 92 2.31 8.95 6.75
N SER A 93 2.54 9.40 7.98
CA SER A 93 3.85 9.90 8.42
C SER A 93 4.97 8.85 8.22
N LEU A 94 4.74 7.62 8.66
CA LEU A 94 5.68 6.51 8.51
C LEU A 94 5.94 6.17 7.03
N LYS A 95 4.87 6.00 6.23
CA LYS A 95 4.97 5.62 4.82
C LYS A 95 5.64 6.72 4.00
N ASN A 96 5.33 7.99 4.26
CA ASN A 96 5.99 9.12 3.61
C ASN A 96 7.49 9.13 3.92
N GLY A 97 7.90 8.89 5.16
CA GLY A 97 9.32 8.75 5.50
C GLY A 97 10.02 7.64 4.73
N ILE A 98 9.37 6.48 4.59
CA ILE A 98 9.88 5.36 3.78
C ILE A 98 9.97 5.75 2.29
N PHE A 99 8.92 6.37 1.73
CA PHE A 99 8.91 6.76 0.31
C PHE A 99 9.95 7.82 -0.01
N SER A 100 10.11 8.84 0.83
CA SER A 100 11.15 9.86 0.64
C SER A 100 12.56 9.26 0.66
N ALA A 101 12.81 8.24 1.50
CA ALA A 101 14.09 7.55 1.54
C ALA A 101 14.33 6.65 0.32
N LEU A 102 13.28 5.99 -0.19
CA LEU A 102 13.37 5.08 -1.33
C LEU A 102 13.33 5.80 -2.69
N ARG A 103 12.68 6.98 -2.74
CA ARG A 103 12.53 7.79 -3.96
C ARG A 103 12.57 9.29 -3.61
N PRO A 104 13.78 9.88 -3.53
CA PRO A 104 13.94 11.29 -3.15
C PRO A 104 13.26 12.30 -4.09
N GLU A 105 13.03 11.93 -5.35
CA GLU A 105 12.65 12.87 -6.42
C GLU A 105 11.17 12.84 -6.87
N GLY A 106 10.25 12.11 -6.20
CA GLY A 106 8.88 12.12 -6.75
C GLY A 106 7.84 11.23 -6.10
N HIS A 107 7.37 11.62 -4.93
CA HIS A 107 6.10 11.14 -4.41
C HIS A 107 5.34 12.28 -3.72
N GLU A 108 4.12 12.58 -4.19
CA GLU A 108 3.23 13.49 -3.45
C GLU A 108 2.88 12.84 -2.11
N PRO A 109 3.19 13.46 -0.97
CA PRO A 109 3.00 12.83 0.33
C PRO A 109 1.55 12.39 0.51
N PHE A 110 1.35 11.19 1.07
CA PHE A 110 0.03 10.76 1.47
C PHE A 110 -0.46 11.67 2.60
N ASP A 111 -1.60 12.31 2.37
CA ASP A 111 -2.32 13.06 3.38
C ASP A 111 -3.38 12.15 4.02
N ALA A 112 -3.46 12.17 5.34
CA ALA A 112 -4.49 11.43 6.09
C ALA A 112 -5.88 12.05 5.93
N TYR A 113 -5.98 13.28 5.41
CA TYR A 113 -7.22 14.04 5.28
C TYR A 113 -7.72 14.26 3.85
N ALA A 114 -6.98 13.77 2.84
CA ALA A 114 -7.32 13.92 1.43
C ALA A 114 -8.33 12.88 0.91
#